data_AF-A0A519VIK1-F1
#
_entry.id   AF-A0A519VIK1-F1
#
_cell.length_a   1.000
_cell.length_b   1.000
_cell.length_c   1.000
_cell.angle_alpha   90.00
_cell.angle_beta   90.00
_cell.angle_gamma   90.00
#
_symmetry.space_group_name_H-M   'P 1'
#
loop_
_entity.id
_entity.type
_entity.pdbx_description
1 polymer ?
#
loop_
_entity_poly.entity_id
_entity_poly.type
_entity_poly.pdbx_seq_one_letter_code
_entity_poly.pdbx_strand_id
1 'polypeptide(L)' 'ATFHPWILHSYKKHPAPGAGLYYLKGGDLGEEIAESGLVAQVVDLKDFYEEEFFATKKVVVVPV' A
#
# COMPACT_ATOMS: atom_id res chain seq x y z
N ALA A 1 8.12 9.15 7.68
CA ALA A 1 9.10 8.04 7.67
C ALA A 1 9.01 7.41 6.29
N THR A 2 10.12 7.15 5.60
CA THR A 2 10.05 6.70 4.20
C THR A 2 9.37 5.34 4.07
N PHE A 3 8.42 5.19 3.13
CA PHE A 3 7.61 3.98 2.92
C PHE A 3 8.45 2.77 2.45
N HIS A 4 9.44 3.01 1.59
CA HIS A 4 10.24 1.96 0.94
C HIS A 4 11.02 1.02 1.90
N PRO A 5 11.77 1.51 2.92
CA PRO A 5 12.48 0.65 3.86
C PRO A 5 11.60 -0.38 4.60
N TRP A 6 10.34 -0.05 4.88
CA TRP A 6 9.42 -0.93 5.60
C TRP A 6 8.98 -2.11 4.75
N ILE A 7 8.77 -1.88 3.45
CA ILE A 7 8.26 -2.93 2.56
C ILE A 7 9.35 -3.81 1.98
N LEU A 8 10.60 -3.34 1.92
CA LEU A 8 11.72 -4.01 1.25
C LEU A 8 11.92 -5.45 1.73
N HIS A 9 11.69 -5.71 3.01
CA HIS A 9 11.88 -7.02 3.63
C HIS A 9 10.57 -7.79 3.86
N SER A 10 9.44 -7.26 3.37
CA SER A 10 8.11 -7.85 3.56
C SER A 10 7.72 -8.85 2.46
N TYR A 11 8.51 -8.95 1.38
CA TYR A 11 8.26 -9.85 0.26
C TYR A 11 8.69 -11.28 0.55
N LYS A 12 7.94 -12.25 -0.01
CA LYS A 12 8.34 -13.66 0.01
C LYS A 12 9.48 -13.91 -0.97
N LYS A 13 10.43 -14.78 -0.60
CA LYS A 13 11.55 -15.20 -1.45
C LYS A 13 11.11 -15.89 -2.76
N HIS A 14 9.98 -16.60 -2.71
CA HIS A 14 9.38 -17.28 -3.87
C HIS A 14 7.90 -16.86 -3.98
N PRO A 15 7.62 -15.74 -4.63
CA PRO A 15 6.27 -15.23 -4.82
C PRO A 15 5.53 -16.01 -5.92
N ALA A 16 4.21 -16.13 -5.78
CA ALA A 16 3.38 -16.67 -6.86
C ALA A 16 3.30 -15.67 -8.03
N PRO A 17 3.01 -16.12 -9.26
CA PRO A 17 2.74 -15.20 -10.37
C PRO A 17 1.61 -14.22 -10.02
N GLY A 18 1.84 -12.92 -10.25
CA GLY A 18 0.89 -11.86 -9.89
C GLY A 18 0.81 -11.53 -8.40
N ALA A 19 1.74 -12.03 -7.58
CA ALA A 19 1.82 -11.62 -6.19
C ALA A 19 2.22 -10.14 -6.05
N GLY A 20 1.73 -9.52 -4.99
CA GLY A 20 2.12 -8.19 -4.57
C GLY A 20 2.02 -8.09 -3.06
N LEU A 21 2.64 -7.06 -2.50
CA LEU A 21 2.44 -6.68 -1.11
C LEU A 21 1.16 -5.85 -1.02
N TYR A 22 0.21 -6.32 -0.23
CA TYR A 22 -1.02 -5.60 0.11
C TYR A 22 -0.87 -5.03 1.51
N TYR A 23 -0.95 -3.71 1.63
CA TYR A 23 -0.74 -3.04 2.91
C TYR A 23 -1.85 -2.02 3.20
N LEU A 24 -2.47 -2.15 4.37
CA LEU A 24 -3.45 -1.19 4.88
C LEU A 24 -2.73 -0.07 5.61
N LYS A 25 -2.97 1.18 5.20
CA LYS A 25 -2.49 2.36 5.94
C LYS A 25 -3.60 3.38 6.11
N GLY A 26 -3.50 4.18 7.17
CA GLY A 26 -4.30 5.40 7.35
C GLY A 26 -3.49 6.65 7.02
N GLY A 27 -4.16 7.67 6.49
CA GLY A 27 -3.57 8.98 6.19
C GLY A 27 -3.31 9.22 4.70
N ASP A 28 -2.52 10.26 4.41
CA ASP A 28 -2.04 10.55 3.06
C ASP A 28 -0.71 9.82 2.80
N LEU A 29 -0.68 9.09 1.69
CA LEU A 29 0.41 8.21 1.27
C LEU A 29 1.01 8.67 -0.07
N GLY A 30 0.39 9.64 -0.75
CA GLY A 30 0.77 10.03 -2.10
C GLY A 30 2.21 10.52 -2.17
N GLU A 31 2.61 11.33 -1.20
CA GLU A 31 3.96 11.88 -1.10
C GLU A 31 4.99 10.78 -0.80
N GLU A 32 4.75 9.91 0.18
CA GLU A 32 5.66 8.80 0.54
C GLU A 32 5.86 7.80 -0.62
N ILE A 33 4.81 7.54 -1.42
CA ILE A 33 4.87 6.67 -2.60
C ILE A 33 5.62 7.37 -3.74
N ALA A 34 5.33 8.64 -4.01
CA ALA A 34 6.00 9.41 -5.05
C ALA A 34 7.51 9.51 -4.79
N GLU A 35 7.92 9.75 -3.54
CA GLU A 35 9.33 9.77 -3.13
C GLU A 35 10.00 8.39 -3.22
N SER A 36 9.24 7.30 -3.08
CA SER A 36 9.79 5.94 -3.12
C SER A 36 10.20 5.48 -4.53
N GLY A 37 9.66 6.09 -5.58
CA GLY A 37 9.84 5.66 -6.97
C GLY A 37 9.20 4.30 -7.30
N LEU A 38 8.39 3.74 -6.39
CA LEU A 38 7.72 2.45 -6.58
C LEU A 38 6.47 2.61 -7.45
N VAL A 39 6.23 1.63 -8.31
CA VAL A 39 4.94 1.48 -8.98
C VAL A 39 3.97 0.87 -7.96
N ALA A 40 3.15 1.70 -7.33
CA ALA A 40 2.14 1.27 -6.37
C ALA A 40 0.74 1.64 -6.86
N GLN A 41 -0.22 0.75 -6.61
CA GLN A 41 -1.65 1.04 -6.78
C GLN A 41 -2.24 1.38 -5.43
N VAL A 42 -3.08 2.41 -5.38
CA VAL A 42 -3.73 2.86 -4.14
C VAL A 42 -5.24 2.72 -4.33
N VAL A 43 -5.89 2.10 -3.35
CA VAL A 43 -7.34 1.88 -3.33
C VAL A 43 -7.89 2.48 -2.04
N ASP A 44 -8.79 3.45 -2.17
CA ASP A 44 -9.48 4.08 -1.03
C ASP A 44 -10.57 3.16 -0.48
N LEU A 45 -10.52 2.85 0.82
CA LEU A 45 -11.50 1.94 1.43
C LEU A 45 -12.86 2.59 1.70
N LYS A 46 -12.92 3.92 1.73
CA LYS A 46 -14.20 4.65 1.82
C LYS A 46 -15.13 4.38 0.63
N ASP A 47 -14.58 3.92 -0.50
CA ASP A 47 -15.37 3.57 -1.69
C ASP A 47 -16.11 2.23 -1.52
N PHE A 48 -15.75 1.46 -0.47
CA PHE A 48 -16.30 0.13 -0.18
C PHE A 48 -17.00 0.06 1.19
N TYR A 49 -16.66 0.95 2.12
CA TYR A 49 -17.14 0.92 3.51
C TYR A 49 -17.52 2.31 3.99
N GLU A 50 -18.67 2.42 4.67
CA GLU A 50 -19.21 3.70 5.17
C GLU A 50 -18.73 4.06 6.58
N GLU A 51 -18.03 3.16 7.28
CA GLU A 51 -17.63 3.40 8.67
C GLU A 51 -16.52 4.46 8.76
N GLU A 52 -16.59 5.32 9.79
CA GLU A 52 -15.59 6.37 10.08
C GLU A 52 -14.16 5.84 10.15
N PHE A 53 -13.99 4.60 10.61
CA PHE A 53 -12.68 3.94 10.62
C PHE A 53 -12.06 3.89 9.23
N PHE A 54 -12.85 3.64 8.17
CA PHE A 54 -12.39 3.47 6.78
C PHE A 54 -12.32 4.76 5.98
N ALA A 55 -12.92 5.85 6.47
CA ALA A 55 -12.94 7.16 5.79
C ALA A 55 -11.54 7.67 5.38
N THR A 56 -10.49 7.27 6.10
CA THR A 56 -9.09 7.66 5.84
C THR A 56 -8.18 6.49 5.45
N LYS A 57 -8.73 5.28 5.32
CA LYS A 57 -7.94 4.06 5.10
C LYS A 57 -7.78 3.79 3.62
N LYS A 58 -6.59 3.32 3.26
CA LYS A 58 -6.22 2.94 1.91
C LYS A 58 -5.50 1.61 1.92
N VAL A 59 -5.73 0.81 0.88
CA VAL A 59 -4.91 -0.36 0.56
C VAL A 59 -3.90 0.06 -0.50
N VAL A 60 -2.62 -0.17 -0.22
CA VAL A 60 -1.53 0.00 -1.18
C VAL A 60 -1.12 -1.38 -1.67
N VAL A 61 -1.03 -1.52 -3.00
CA VAL A 61 -0.55 -2.73 -3.66
C VAL A 61 0.76 -2.41 -4.35
N VAL A 62 1.83 -3.09 -3.93
CA VAL A 62 3.14 -3.02 -4.59
C VAL A 62 3.43 -4.38 -5.23
N PRO A 63 3.39 -4.49 -6.57
CA PRO A 63 3.72 -5.73 -7.26
C PRO A 63 5.16 -6.17 -6.98
N VAL A 64 5.36 -7.48 -6.96
CA VAL A 64 6.68 -8.12 -6.99
C VAL A 64 7.18 -8.26 -8.42
#